data_AF-A0A3D1FZX9-F1
#
_entry.id   AF-A0A3D1FZX9-F1
#
_cell.length_a   1.000
_cell.length_b   1.000
_cell.length_c   1.000
_cell.angle_alpha   90.00
_cell.angle_beta   90.00
_cell.angle_gamma   90.00
#
_symmetry.space_group_name_H-M   'P 1'
#
loop_
_entity.id
_entity.type
_entity.pdbx_description
1 polymer ?
#
loop_
_entity_poly.entity_id
_entity_poly.type
_entity_poly.pdbx_seq_one_letter_code
_entity_poly.pdbx_strand_id
1 'polypeptide(L)'
;ARSALALNDSASAKLYYTQVTAEIKGEAQAESNYYLAHFEYVQSKYEASNERIFWMIDNLPTYPQWRWKSLLLMAKNYAGLQDDFQANYTLDYIIDNAEGAIVGEAQQFKSDLTRRRAAEEAQAQISDTLEVAPTAMEELEELDQE
;
A
#
# COMPACT_ATOMS: atom_id res chain seq x y z
N ALA A 1 -19.88 4.61 18.37
CA ALA A 1 -21.04 4.49 17.45
C ALA A 1 -20.63 4.41 15.98
N ARG A 2 -20.02 5.45 15.38
CA ARG A 2 -19.61 5.42 13.94
C ARG A 2 -18.55 4.37 13.59
N SER A 3 -17.53 4.19 14.43
CA SER A 3 -16.50 3.16 14.21
C SER A 3 -17.07 1.73 14.32
N ALA A 4 -17.97 1.47 15.27
CA ALA A 4 -18.63 0.17 15.41
C ALA A 4 -19.61 -0.13 14.24
N LEU A 5 -20.33 0.89 13.75
CA LEU A 5 -21.17 0.76 12.55
C LEU A 5 -20.32 0.50 11.30
N ALA A 6 -19.24 1.27 11.07
CA ALA A 6 -18.33 1.05 9.95
C ALA A 6 -17.64 -0.33 10.01
N LEU A 7 -17.28 -0.80 11.22
CA LEU A 7 -16.74 -2.14 11.43
C LEU A 7 -17.79 -3.23 11.18
N ASN A 8 -19.04 -3.03 11.60
CA ASN A 8 -20.14 -3.97 11.38
C ASN A 8 -20.53 -4.03 9.89
N ASP A 9 -20.56 -2.89 9.21
CA ASP A 9 -20.79 -2.77 7.78
C ASP A 9 -19.65 -3.42 7.00
N SER A 10 -18.40 -3.25 7.45
CA SER A 10 -17.24 -3.92 6.88
C SER A 10 -17.25 -5.44 7.10
N ALA A 11 -17.67 -5.91 8.27
CA ALA A 11 -17.80 -7.35 8.55
C ALA A 11 -18.91 -8.00 7.71
N SER A 12 -20.06 -7.33 7.61
CA SER A 12 -21.19 -7.77 6.79
C SER A 12 -20.82 -7.79 5.30
N ALA A 13 -20.16 -6.75 4.81
CA ALA A 13 -19.66 -6.68 3.44
C ALA A 13 -18.62 -7.78 3.16
N LYS A 14 -17.68 -8.02 4.09
CA LYS A 14 -16.70 -9.10 3.94
C LYS A 14 -17.38 -10.47 3.86
N LEU A 15 -18.39 -10.74 4.69
CA LEU A 15 -19.15 -11.99 4.63
C LEU A 15 -19.86 -12.16 3.28
N TYR A 16 -20.52 -11.10 2.80
CA TYR A 16 -21.19 -11.08 1.50
C TYR A 16 -20.22 -11.42 0.36
N TYR A 17 -19.10 -10.71 0.26
CA TYR A 17 -18.12 -10.99 -0.81
C TYR A 17 -17.51 -12.38 -0.69
N THR A 18 -17.32 -12.90 0.53
CA THR A 18 -16.85 -14.28 0.74
C THR A 18 -17.85 -15.29 0.14
N GLN A 19 -19.15 -15.11 0.38
CA GLN A 19 -20.19 -15.96 -0.21
C GLN A 19 -20.20 -15.86 -1.73
N VAL A 20 -20.17 -14.64 -2.28
CA VAL A 20 -20.14 -14.42 -3.74
C VAL A 20 -18.91 -15.09 -4.37
N THR A 21 -17.73 -14.99 -3.77
CA THR A 21 -16.53 -15.66 -4.32
C THR A 21 -16.64 -17.18 -4.39
N ALA A 22 -17.40 -17.79 -3.47
CA ALA A 22 -17.57 -19.24 -3.38
C ALA A 22 -18.67 -19.77 -4.30
N GLU A 23 -19.75 -19.00 -4.49
CA GLU A 23 -20.99 -19.48 -5.13
C GLU A 23 -21.20 -18.94 -6.54
N ILE A 24 -20.64 -17.77 -6.87
CA ILE A 24 -20.90 -17.06 -8.12
C ILE A 24 -19.61 -16.99 -8.94
N LYS A 25 -19.72 -17.31 -10.23
CA LYS A 25 -18.63 -17.21 -11.19
C LYS A 25 -18.74 -15.95 -12.04
N GLY A 26 -17.61 -15.52 -12.57
CA GLY A 26 -17.52 -14.45 -13.55
C GLY A 26 -17.28 -13.07 -12.93
N GLU A 27 -17.92 -12.02 -13.47
CA GLU A 27 -17.58 -10.64 -13.11
C GLU A 27 -17.79 -10.35 -11.61
N ALA A 28 -18.89 -10.85 -11.04
CA ALA A 28 -19.16 -10.73 -9.60
C ALA A 28 -18.10 -11.44 -8.74
N GLN A 29 -17.49 -12.51 -9.24
CA GLN A 29 -16.39 -13.21 -8.56
C GLN A 29 -15.11 -12.35 -8.57
N ALA A 30 -14.82 -11.68 -9.68
CA ALA A 30 -13.68 -10.79 -9.82
C ALA A 30 -13.83 -9.56 -8.91
N GLU A 31 -15.00 -8.92 -8.95
CA GLU A 31 -15.36 -7.81 -8.05
C GLU A 31 -15.19 -8.19 -6.58
N SER A 32 -15.72 -9.35 -6.19
CA SER A 32 -15.65 -9.81 -4.81
C SER A 32 -14.22 -10.09 -4.36
N ASN A 33 -13.39 -10.69 -5.21
CA ASN A 33 -11.97 -10.89 -4.90
C ASN A 33 -11.23 -9.55 -4.73
N TYR A 34 -11.50 -8.56 -5.58
CA TYR A 34 -10.94 -7.23 -5.42
C TYR A 34 -11.30 -6.61 -4.06
N TYR A 35 -12.58 -6.64 -3.66
CA TYR A 35 -12.98 -6.05 -2.38
C TYR A 35 -12.45 -6.81 -1.17
N LEU A 36 -12.36 -8.14 -1.24
CA LEU A 36 -11.71 -8.93 -0.19
C LEU A 36 -10.22 -8.57 -0.06
N ALA A 37 -9.52 -8.37 -1.18
CA ALA A 37 -8.12 -7.91 -1.18
C ALA A 37 -8.02 -6.51 -0.59
N HIS A 38 -8.98 -5.63 -0.89
CA HIS A 38 -9.03 -4.28 -0.34
C HIS A 38 -9.26 -4.30 1.19
N PHE A 39 -10.11 -5.19 1.72
CA PHE A 39 -10.25 -5.34 3.16
C PHE A 39 -8.96 -5.82 3.83
N GLU A 40 -8.20 -6.69 3.17
CA GLU A 40 -6.88 -7.13 3.63
C GLU A 40 -5.87 -5.97 3.62
N TYR A 41 -5.84 -5.15 2.56
CA TYR A 41 -5.05 -3.92 2.48
C TYR A 41 -5.36 -2.93 3.62
N VAL A 42 -6.64 -2.66 3.90
CA VAL A 42 -7.06 -1.75 4.98
C VAL A 42 -6.65 -2.28 6.36
N GLN A 43 -6.52 -3.60 6.51
CA GLN A 43 -6.01 -4.25 7.72
C GLN A 43 -4.48 -4.38 7.74
N SER A 44 -3.79 -3.77 6.78
CA SER A 44 -2.33 -3.90 6.56
C SER A 44 -1.85 -5.34 6.38
N LYS A 45 -2.73 -6.24 5.93
CA LYS A 45 -2.42 -7.63 5.57
C LYS A 45 -2.03 -7.69 4.09
N TYR A 46 -0.94 -7.02 3.75
CA TYR A 46 -0.55 -6.75 2.38
C TYR A 46 -0.19 -8.03 1.60
N GLU A 47 0.44 -9.01 2.23
CA GLU A 47 0.79 -10.28 1.61
C GLU A 47 -0.46 -11.10 1.27
N ALA A 48 -1.40 -11.23 2.21
CA ALA A 48 -2.68 -11.91 1.96
C ALA A 48 -3.47 -11.21 0.85
N SER A 49 -3.47 -9.87 0.84
CA SER A 49 -4.07 -9.08 -0.23
C SER A 49 -3.41 -9.39 -1.59
N ASN A 50 -2.07 -9.45 -1.64
CA ASN A 50 -1.33 -9.80 -2.86
C ASN A 50 -1.63 -11.21 -3.34
N GLU A 51 -1.67 -12.21 -2.46
CA GLU A 51 -2.02 -13.60 -2.81
C GLU A 51 -3.40 -13.68 -3.48
N ARG A 52 -4.38 -12.96 -2.92
CA ARG A 52 -5.72 -12.90 -3.51
C ARG A 52 -5.74 -12.23 -4.88
N ILE A 53 -4.99 -11.14 -5.03
CA ILE A 53 -4.89 -10.43 -6.31
C ILE A 53 -4.24 -11.33 -7.37
N PHE A 54 -3.17 -12.06 -7.03
CA PHE A 54 -2.55 -13.03 -7.94
C PHE A 54 -3.54 -14.10 -8.36
N TRP A 55 -4.24 -14.71 -7.39
CA TRP A 55 -5.26 -15.72 -7.69
C TRP A 55 -6.32 -15.18 -8.66
N MET A 56 -6.81 -13.96 -8.44
CA MET A 56 -7.80 -13.34 -9.30
C MET A 56 -7.25 -13.09 -10.71
N ILE A 57 -6.03 -12.57 -10.84
CA ILE A 57 -5.39 -12.29 -12.13
C ILE A 57 -5.19 -13.56 -12.97
N ASP A 58 -4.81 -14.65 -12.32
CA ASP A 58 -4.54 -15.94 -12.97
C ASP A 58 -5.83 -16.66 -13.37
N ASN A 59 -6.86 -16.63 -12.51
CA ASN A 59 -8.08 -17.41 -12.70
C ASN A 59 -9.21 -16.65 -13.40
N LEU A 60 -9.17 -15.31 -13.41
CA LEU A 60 -10.23 -14.45 -13.95
C LEU A 60 -9.67 -13.40 -14.95
N PRO A 61 -8.92 -13.82 -16.00
CA PRO A 61 -8.19 -12.90 -16.88
C PRO A 61 -9.09 -12.05 -17.79
N THR A 62 -10.35 -12.45 -18.01
CA THR A 62 -11.28 -11.77 -18.94
C THR A 62 -11.96 -10.54 -18.35
N TYR A 63 -11.55 -10.08 -17.16
CA TYR A 63 -12.13 -8.93 -16.46
C TYR A 63 -11.11 -7.79 -16.29
N PRO A 64 -10.82 -7.03 -17.37
CA PRO A 64 -9.74 -6.04 -17.39
C PRO A 64 -9.93 -4.92 -16.36
N GLN A 65 -11.17 -4.47 -16.14
CA GLN A 65 -11.47 -3.46 -15.10
C GLN A 65 -10.98 -3.92 -13.72
N TRP A 66 -11.30 -5.15 -13.32
CA TRP A 66 -10.93 -5.69 -12.02
C TRP A 66 -9.44 -6.03 -11.95
N ARG A 67 -8.85 -6.51 -13.05
CA ARG A 67 -7.41 -6.72 -13.18
C ARG A 67 -6.62 -5.44 -12.88
N TRP A 68 -6.91 -4.33 -13.56
CA TRP A 68 -6.15 -3.10 -13.41
C TRP A 68 -6.34 -2.45 -12.04
N LYS A 69 -7.57 -2.45 -11.50
CA LYS A 69 -7.83 -2.00 -10.13
C LYS A 69 -7.05 -2.81 -9.10
N SER A 70 -6.95 -4.12 -9.29
CA SER A 70 -6.24 -5.00 -8.37
C SER A 70 -4.73 -4.85 -8.48
N LEU A 71 -4.17 -4.64 -9.68
CA LEU A 71 -2.75 -4.31 -9.84
C LEU A 71 -2.39 -2.99 -9.15
N LEU A 72 -3.25 -1.96 -9.24
CA LEU A 72 -3.02 -0.72 -8.51
C LEU A 72 -3.05 -0.92 -6.98
N LEU A 73 -3.94 -1.78 -6.50
CA LEU A 73 -3.98 -2.17 -5.08
C LEU A 73 -2.72 -2.94 -4.68
N MET A 74 -2.23 -3.86 -5.51
CA MET A 74 -0.98 -4.59 -5.30
C MET A 74 0.23 -3.67 -5.21
N ALA A 75 0.31 -2.65 -6.07
CA ALA A 75 1.37 -1.63 -5.96
C ALA A 75 1.32 -0.90 -4.59
N LYS A 76 0.11 -0.59 -4.10
CA LYS A 76 -0.09 0.01 -2.77
C LYS A 76 0.31 -0.94 -1.64
N ASN A 77 0.02 -2.23 -1.78
CA ASN A 77 0.46 -3.27 -0.85
C ASN A 77 1.99 -3.34 -0.78
N TYR A 78 2.68 -3.40 -1.93
CA TYR A 78 4.15 -3.40 -1.95
C TYR A 78 4.75 -2.15 -1.32
N ALA A 79 4.18 -0.97 -1.56
CA ALA A 79 4.59 0.25 -0.85
C ALA A 79 4.38 0.13 0.67
N GLY A 80 3.28 -0.50 1.11
CA GLY A 80 3.02 -0.81 2.52
C GLY A 80 4.03 -1.79 3.13
N LEU A 81 4.55 -2.71 2.32
CA LEU A 81 5.61 -3.66 2.66
C LEU A 81 7.03 -3.09 2.56
N GLN A 82 7.17 -1.81 2.24
CA GLN A 82 8.46 -1.15 1.98
C GLN A 82 9.23 -1.80 0.80
N ASP A 83 8.54 -2.49 -0.09
CA ASP A 83 9.09 -3.04 -1.33
C ASP A 83 8.81 -2.06 -2.49
N ASP A 84 9.53 -0.95 -2.49
CA ASP A 84 9.34 0.10 -3.49
C ASP A 84 9.73 -0.35 -4.90
N PHE A 85 10.60 -1.36 -5.02
CA PHE A 85 10.96 -1.93 -6.31
C PHE A 85 9.75 -2.60 -6.96
N GLN A 86 9.08 -3.51 -6.24
CA GLN A 86 7.88 -4.17 -6.75
C GLN A 86 6.71 -3.19 -6.93
N ALA A 87 6.59 -2.21 -6.04
CA ALA A 87 5.57 -1.15 -6.17
C ALA A 87 5.74 -0.38 -7.49
N ASN A 88 6.95 0.13 -7.76
CA ASN A 88 7.23 0.87 -8.99
C ASN A 88 7.11 -0.01 -10.24
N TYR A 89 7.62 -1.24 -10.21
CA TYR A 89 7.48 -2.18 -11.32
C TYR A 89 6.01 -2.42 -11.68
N THR A 90 5.16 -2.64 -10.68
CA THR A 90 3.72 -2.85 -10.88
C THR A 90 3.05 -1.58 -11.43
N LEU A 91 3.43 -0.40 -10.94
CA LEU A 91 2.90 0.88 -11.43
C LEU A 91 3.28 1.14 -12.89
N ASP A 92 4.55 0.91 -13.25
CA ASP A 92 5.02 1.06 -14.62
C ASP A 92 4.31 0.11 -15.57
N TYR A 93 4.11 -1.14 -15.14
CA TYR A 93 3.31 -2.09 -15.92
C TYR A 93 1.88 -1.58 -16.19
N ILE A 94 1.21 -0.97 -15.21
CA ILE A 94 -0.11 -0.37 -15.41
C ILE A 94 -0.02 0.81 -16.37
N ILE A 95 0.95 1.70 -16.19
CA ILE A 95 1.11 2.92 -17.00
C ILE A 95 1.35 2.57 -18.47
N ASP A 96 2.13 1.53 -18.73
CA ASP A 96 2.52 1.13 -20.09
C ASP A 96 1.45 0.30 -20.81
N ASN A 97 0.54 -0.37 -20.08
CA ASN A 97 -0.35 -1.39 -20.66
C ASN A 97 -1.85 -1.16 -20.41
N ALA A 98 -2.24 -0.29 -19.48
CA ALA A 98 -3.64 0.01 -19.21
C ALA A 98 -4.11 1.23 -19.99
N GLU A 99 -5.43 1.44 -19.98
CA GLU A 99 -6.07 2.61 -20.59
C GLU A 99 -7.04 3.27 -19.60
N GLY A 100 -7.36 4.55 -19.85
CA GLY A 100 -8.34 5.30 -19.07
C GLY A 100 -7.83 5.82 -17.73
N ALA A 101 -8.75 6.03 -16.79
CA ALA A 101 -8.47 6.73 -15.53
C ALA A 101 -7.39 6.06 -14.66
N ILE A 102 -7.26 4.73 -14.74
CA ILE A 102 -6.33 3.96 -13.92
C ILE A 102 -4.86 4.34 -14.20
N VAL A 103 -4.54 4.77 -15.42
CA VAL A 103 -3.19 5.24 -15.79
C VAL A 103 -2.85 6.51 -15.01
N GLY A 104 -3.78 7.45 -14.93
CA GLY A 104 -3.62 8.68 -14.14
C GLY A 104 -3.49 8.39 -12.64
N GLU A 105 -4.29 7.46 -12.12
CA GLU A 105 -4.19 7.04 -10.71
C GLU A 105 -2.84 6.37 -10.39
N ALA A 106 -2.32 5.55 -11.30
CA ALA A 106 -1.00 4.93 -11.15
C ALA A 106 0.14 5.97 -11.19
N GLN A 107 0.10 6.92 -12.14
CA GLN A 107 1.07 8.02 -12.22
C GLN A 107 1.06 8.88 -10.96
N GLN A 108 -0.13 9.23 -10.47
CA GLN A 108 -0.29 10.00 -9.26
C GLN A 108 0.29 9.25 -8.06
N PHE A 109 -0.09 7.98 -7.87
CA PHE A 109 0.42 7.19 -6.76
C PHE A 109 1.95 7.01 -6.82
N LYS A 110 2.51 6.83 -8.02
CA LYS A 110 3.96 6.76 -8.22
C LYS A 110 4.66 8.06 -7.78
N SER A 111 4.13 9.22 -8.17
CA SER A 111 4.66 10.53 -7.75
C SER A 111 4.58 10.72 -6.23
N ASP A 112 3.46 10.34 -5.63
CA ASP A 112 3.23 10.45 -4.19
C ASP A 112 4.15 9.50 -3.40
N LEU A 113 4.39 8.29 -3.90
CA LEU A 113 5.33 7.34 -3.30
C LEU A 113 6.74 7.92 -3.26
N THR A 114 7.26 8.40 -4.41
CA THR A 114 8.59 9.02 -4.49
C THR A 114 8.73 10.19 -3.52
N ARG A 115 7.71 11.05 -3.44
CA ARG A 115 7.71 12.21 -2.54
C ARG A 115 7.75 11.79 -1.07
N ARG A 116 6.95 10.77 -0.69
CA ARG A 116 6.91 10.26 0.69
C ARG A 116 8.25 9.66 1.10
N ARG A 117 8.88 8.84 0.25
CA ARG A 117 10.18 8.24 0.53
C ARG A 117 11.29 9.28 0.68
N ALA A 118 11.35 10.25 -0.22
CA ALA A 118 12.31 11.34 -0.11
C ALA A 118 12.13 12.16 1.19
N ALA A 119 10.89 12.37 1.63
CA ALA A 119 10.60 13.06 2.89
C ALA A 119 10.99 12.21 4.11
N GLU A 120 10.71 10.90 4.09
CA GLU A 120 11.09 9.94 5.14
C GLU A 120 12.62 9.87 5.30
N GLU A 121 13.36 9.79 4.19
CA GLU A 121 14.83 9.79 4.17
C GLU A 121 15.42 11.11 4.71
N ALA A 122 14.90 12.25 4.25
CA ALA A 122 15.35 13.56 4.73
C ALA A 122 15.09 13.72 6.24
N GLN A 123 13.94 13.23 6.73
CA GLN A 123 13.62 13.26 8.16
C GLN A 123 14.54 12.34 8.97
N ALA A 124 14.87 11.15 8.46
CA ALA A 124 15.81 10.23 9.10
C ALA A 124 17.22 10.85 9.23
N GLN A 125 17.71 11.52 8.20
CA GLN A 125 19.01 12.21 8.22
C GLN A 125 19.06 13.35 9.26
N ILE A 126 17.97 14.12 9.39
CA ILE A 126 17.87 15.18 10.40
C ILE A 126 17.89 14.58 11.81
N SER A 127 17.18 13.46 12.03
CA SER A 127 17.16 12.78 13.34
C SER A 127 18.54 12.28 13.76
N ASP A 128 19.26 11.63 12.84
CA ASP A 128 20.61 11.11 13.08
C ASP A 128 21.60 12.23 13.45
N THR A 129 21.50 13.39 12.78
CA THR A 129 22.37 14.54 13.06
C THR A 129 22.12 15.17 14.44
N LEU A 130 20.89 15.11 14.95
CA LEU A 130 20.52 15.66 16.26
C LEU A 130 20.94 14.74 17.42
N GLU A 131 21.02 13.43 17.21
CA GLU A 131 21.43 12.46 18.24
C GLU A 131 22.94 12.43 18.48
N VAL A 132 23.76 12.80 17.47
CA VAL A 132 25.24 12.83 17.57
C VAL A 132 25.76 14.11 18.26
N ALA A 133 24.90 15.00 18.72
CA ALA A 133 25.30 16.20 19.47
C ALA A 133 25.22 16.04 21.01
N PRO A 134 26.16 15.32 21.66
CA PRO A 134 26.55 15.62 23.03
C PRO A 134 27.96 16.23 23.12
N THR A 135 28.07 17.20 24.05
CA THR A 135 29.29 17.66 24.76
C THR A 135 30.37 18.41 23.96
N ALA A 136 30.08 19.65 23.56
CA ALA A 136 31.10 20.71 23.44
C ALA A 136 31.13 21.65 24.66
N MET A 137 30.55 21.22 25.79
CA MET A 137 30.37 22.03 27.01
C MET A 137 31.08 21.45 28.24
N GLU A 138 31.94 20.43 28.06
CA GLU A 138 32.65 19.75 29.17
C GLU A 138 34.17 19.99 29.15
N GLU A 139 34.71 20.75 28.18
CA GLU A 139 36.15 21.10 28.12
C GLU A 139 36.50 22.49 28.69
N LEU A 140 35.53 23.24 29.25
CA LEU A 140 35.79 24.58 29.80
C LEU A 140 35.98 24.64 31.32
N GLU A 141 35.93 23.52 32.04
CA GLU A 141 36.07 23.50 33.51
C GLU A 141 37.48 23.15 34.03
N GLU A 142 38.46 22.85 33.16
CA GLU A 142 39.84 22.54 33.60
C GLU A 142 40.83 23.72 33.55
N LEU A 143 40.38 24.96 33.27
CA LEU A 143 41.28 26.13 33.20
C LEU A 143 41.34 27.01 34.47
N ASP A 144 40.65 26.64 35.55
CA ASP A 144 40.57 27.45 36.79
C ASP A 144 41.24 26.81 38.03
N GLN A 145 42.24 25.95 37.86
CA GLN A 145 43.10 25.50 38.97
C GLN A 145 44.59 25.85 38.72
N GLU A 146 44.91 27.15 38.85
CA GLU A 146 46.24 27.63 39.27
C GLU A 146 46.40 27.60 40.79
#